data_AF-A0A8S9JTL6-F1
#
_entry.id   AF-A0A8S9JTL6-F1
#
_cell.length_a   1.000
_cell.length_b   1.000
_cell.length_c   1.000
_cell.angle_alpha   90.00
_cell.angle_beta   90.00
_cell.angle_gamma   90.00
#
_symmetry.space_group_name_H-M   'P 1'
#
loop_
_entity.id
_entity.type
_entity.pdbx_description
1 polymer ?
#
loop_
_entity_poly.entity_id
_entity_poly.type
_entity_poly.pdbx_seq_one_letter_code
_entity_poly.pdbx_strand_id
1 'polypeptide(L)' 'MTLMLTLPMDSMVSPLKDISDGDKEEEYAEEEEEGGSRNEERKGFKSFCFEDYAWRVYHERLFFKDPLDRYRIKP' A
#
# COMPACT_ATOMS: atom_id res chain seq x y z
N MET A 1 -9.33 16.76 11.14
CA MET A 1 -9.22 15.84 12.29
C MET A 1 -8.04 14.93 12.03
N THR A 2 -7.19 14.67 13.01
CA THR A 2 -6.01 13.80 12.85
C THR A 2 -6.18 12.60 13.77
N LEU A 3 -5.91 11.40 13.26
CA LEU A 3 -5.93 10.16 14.04
C LEU A 3 -4.50 9.64 14.16
N MET A 4 -4.07 9.33 15.38
CA MET A 4 -2.81 8.65 15.64
C MET A 4 -3.10 7.15 15.77
N LEU A 5 -2.42 6.33 14.98
CA LEU A 5 -2.52 4.87 15.01
C LEU A 5 -1.16 4.30 15.39
N THR A 6 -1.17 3.24 16.20
CA THR A 6 0.03 2.43 16.48
C THR A 6 -0.19 1.07 15.83
N LEU A 7 0.73 0.68 14.94
CA LEU A 7 0.68 -0.59 14.24
C LEU A 7 1.89 -1.45 14.64
N PRO A 8 1.74 -2.78 14.73
CA PRO A 8 2.87 -3.70 14.78
C PRO A 8 3.84 -3.47 13.61
N MET A 9 5.15 -3.63 13.84
CA MET A 9 6.17 -3.36 12.80
C MET A 9 6.06 -4.31 11.61
N ASP A 10 5.66 -5.55 11.86
CA ASP A 10 5.41 -6.61 10.89
C ASP A 10 4.08 -6.46 10.12
N SER A 11 3.35 -5.35 10.32
CA SER A 11 2.10 -5.11 9.61
C SER A 11 2.31 -4.91 8.11
N MET A 12 1.48 -5.55 7.29
CA MET A 12 1.36 -5.26 5.87
C MET A 12 0.34 -4.13 5.65
N VAL A 13 0.77 -3.05 4.99
CA VAL A 13 -0.08 -1.92 4.63
C VAL A 13 -0.52 -2.10 3.18
N SER A 14 -1.83 -2.18 2.95
CA SER A 14 -2.43 -2.26 1.61
C SER A 14 -3.34 -1.06 1.35
N PRO A 15 -3.46 -0.59 0.10
CA PRO A 15 -4.46 0.41 -0.25
C PRO A 15 -5.86 -0.08 0.07
N LEU A 16 -6.74 0.85 0.45
CA LEU A 16 -8.16 0.57 0.56
C LEU A 16 -8.73 0.33 -0.86
N LYS A 17 -9.49 -0.76 -1.04
CA LYS A 17 -10.24 -0.99 -2.27
C LYS A 17 -11.41 0.01 -2.32
N ASP A 18 -11.63 0.65 -3.46
CA ASP A 18 -12.77 1.56 -3.61
C ASP A 18 -14.08 0.79 -3.42
N ILE A 19 -14.91 1.26 -2.49
CA ILE A 19 -16.18 0.61 -2.09
C ILE A 19 -17.20 0.63 -3.25
N SER A 20 -16.95 1.39 -4.32
CA SER A 20 -17.81 1.43 -5.50
C SER A 20 -17.71 0.19 -6.40
N ASP A 21 -16.64 -0.61 -6.27
CA ASP A 21 -16.49 -1.86 -7.02
C ASP A 21 -17.22 -2.97 -6.24
N GLY A 22 -18.54 -3.04 -6.46
CA GLY A 22 -19.49 -3.74 -5.60
C GLY A 22 -19.18 -5.22 -5.36
N ASP A 23 -19.46 -5.63 -4.11
CA ASP A 23 -19.80 -6.99 -3.67
C ASP A 23 -19.30 -8.14 -4.56
N LYS A 24 -17.99 -8.33 -4.60
CA LYS A 24 -17.42 -9.63 -4.93
C LYS A 24 -16.57 -10.05 -3.74
N GLU A 25 -17.18 -10.87 -2.89
CA GLU A 25 -16.49 -11.74 -1.93
C GLU A 25 -15.43 -12.53 -2.71
N GLU A 26 -14.20 -12.06 -2.66
CA GLU A 26 -13.04 -12.80 -3.15
C GLU A 26 -12.09 -12.96 -1.96
N GLU A 27 -12.44 -14.01 -1.21
CA GLU A 27 -11.57 -15.04 -0.63
C GLU A 27 -10.09 -14.68 -0.44
N TYR A 28 -9.64 -14.90 0.80
CA TYR A 28 -8.25 -14.88 1.24
C TYR A 28 -7.35 -15.68 0.30
N ALA A 29 -6.71 -15.01 -0.65
CA ALA A 29 -5.64 -15.57 -1.45
C ALA A 29 -4.35 -14.84 -1.10
N GLU A 30 -3.61 -15.46 -0.18
CA GLU A 30 -2.17 -15.30 -0.08
C GLU A 30 -1.57 -15.77 -1.42
N GLU A 31 -1.35 -14.84 -2.35
CA GLU A 31 -0.57 -15.13 -3.56
C GLU A 31 0.64 -14.20 -3.61
N GLU A 32 1.77 -14.80 -3.25
CA GLU A 32 3.09 -14.37 -3.67
C GLU A 32 3.13 -14.23 -5.19
N GLU A 33 3.58 -13.05 -5.64
CA GLU A 33 4.13 -12.72 -6.96
C GLU A 33 3.31 -13.02 -8.26
N GLU A 34 3.41 -12.06 -9.17
CA GLU A 34 3.07 -12.12 -10.59
C GLU A 34 1.58 -12.25 -11.01
N GLY A 35 0.97 -11.08 -11.23
CA GLY A 35 0.24 -10.82 -12.47
C GLY A 35 -1.18 -11.38 -12.58
N GLY A 36 -2.19 -10.58 -12.19
CA GLY A 36 -3.60 -10.98 -12.31
C GLY A 36 -4.62 -9.85 -12.28
N SER A 37 -4.51 -8.90 -13.22
CA SER A 37 -5.59 -8.06 -13.79
C SER A 37 -6.89 -7.80 -12.99
N ARG A 38 -7.02 -6.58 -12.43
CA ARG A 38 -8.18 -5.72 -12.74
C ARG A 38 -7.69 -4.35 -13.21
N ASN A 39 -8.00 -4.12 -14.47
CA ASN A 39 -7.59 -3.03 -15.34
C ASN A 39 -8.57 -1.88 -15.20
N GLU A 40 -8.49 -1.15 -14.09
CA GLU A 40 -9.17 0.13 -13.94
C GLU A 40 -8.12 1.14 -13.46
N GLU A 41 -7.69 2.00 -14.37
CA GLU A 41 -6.86 3.19 -14.16
C GLU A 41 -5.90 3.13 -12.97
N ARG A 42 -4.66 2.65 -13.18
CA ARG A 42 -3.56 2.44 -12.22
C ARG A 42 -3.16 3.67 -11.37
N LYS A 43 -4.08 4.24 -10.60
CA LYS A 43 -3.87 5.27 -9.58
C LYS A 43 -3.94 4.58 -8.23
N GLY A 44 -2.94 3.78 -7.92
CA GLY A 44 -2.91 3.00 -6.68
C GLY A 44 -1.51 2.92 -6.09
N PHE A 45 -1.44 2.38 -4.87
CA PHE A 45 -0.19 1.98 -4.24
C PHE A 45 -0.08 0.45 -4.25
N LYS A 46 1.14 -0.08 -4.24
CA LYS A 46 1.40 -1.48 -3.91
C LYS A 46 1.26 -1.67 -2.41
N SER A 47 0.95 -2.89 -1.97
CA SER A 47 1.11 -3.27 -0.57
C SER A 47 2.59 -3.22 -0.16
N PHE A 48 2.86 -2.93 1.10
CA PHE A 48 4.24 -2.86 1.63
C PHE A 48 4.30 -3.19 3.12
N CYS A 49 5.49 -3.61 3.58
CA CYS A 49 5.77 -3.82 5.00
C CYS A 49 5.92 -2.48 5.74
N PHE A 50 5.25 -2.33 6.88
CA PHE A 50 5.29 -1.11 7.67
C PHE A 50 6.68 -0.83 8.25
N GLU A 51 7.40 -1.86 8.71
CA GLU A 51 8.77 -1.73 9.21
C GLU A 51 9.69 -1.11 8.17
N ASP A 52 9.69 -1.63 6.94
CA ASP A 52 10.52 -1.13 5.84
C ASP A 52 10.24 0.33 5.54
N TYR A 53 8.95 0.71 5.54
CA TYR A 53 8.53 2.09 5.35
C TYR A 53 9.05 2.99 6.47
N ALA A 54 8.81 2.62 7.73
CA ALA A 54 9.22 3.39 8.90
C ALA A 54 10.74 3.56 8.97
N TRP A 55 11.48 2.48 8.70
CA TRP A 55 12.94 2.48 8.65
C TRP A 55 13.45 3.48 7.61
N ARG A 56 12.89 3.47 6.39
CA ARG A 56 13.30 4.39 5.32
C ARG A 56 12.96 5.83 5.63
N VAL A 57 11.75 6.11 6.11
CA VAL A 57 11.34 7.49 6.48
C VAL A 57 12.29 8.07 7.52
N TYR A 58 12.66 7.27 8.52
CA TYR A 58 13.57 7.70 9.57
C TYR A 58 15.00 7.92 9.07
N HIS A 59 15.53 7.03 8.23
CA HIS A 59 16.94 7.05 7.82
C HIS A 59 17.22 7.86 6.54
N GLU A 60 16.34 7.83 5.55
CA GLU A 60 16.58 8.44 4.22
C GLU A 60 16.37 9.96 4.22
N ARG A 61 15.89 10.57 5.32
CA ARG A 61 15.67 12.02 5.50
C ARG A 61 15.18 12.69 4.20
N LEU A 62 14.03 12.23 3.71
CA LEU A 62 13.46 12.66 2.43
C LEU A 62 12.99 14.13 2.52
N PHE A 63 13.92 15.07 2.39
CA PHE A 63 13.65 16.50 2.58
C PHE A 63 12.65 17.09 1.58
N PHE A 64 12.50 16.46 0.40
CA PHE A 64 11.65 16.98 -0.69
C PHE A 64 10.92 15.89 -1.49
N LYS A 65 10.97 14.63 -1.05
CA LYS A 65 10.39 13.51 -1.81
C LYS A 65 9.29 12.84 -1.00
N ASP A 66 8.17 12.56 -1.66
CA ASP A 66 7.08 11.77 -1.09
C ASP A 66 7.61 10.36 -0.73
N PRO A 67 7.58 9.97 0.56
CA PRO A 67 8.02 8.64 1.00
C PRO A 67 7.23 7.50 0.36
N LEU A 68 5.99 7.75 -0.07
CA LEU A 68 5.13 6.75 -0.69
C LEU A 68 5.33 6.61 -2.20
N ASP A 69 6.12 7.50 -2.83
CA ASP A 69 6.34 7.53 -4.28
C ASP A 69 6.82 6.18 -4.84
N ARG A 70 7.62 5.45 -4.07
CA ARG A 70 8.15 4.14 -4.49
C ARG A 70 7.07 3.05 -4.56
N TYR A 71 5.99 3.20 -3.80
CA TYR A 71 4.90 2.23 -3.78
C TYR A 71 3.82 2.59 -4.81
N ARG A 72 3.88 3.77 -5.46
CA ARG A 72 2.92 4.12 -6.50
C ARG A 72 3.02 3.17 -7.69
N ILE A 73 1.88 2.64 -8.10
CA ILE A 73 1.74 1.92 -9.37
C ILE A 73 1.80 2.98 -10.46
N LYS A 74 2.77 2.87 -11.37
CA LYS A 74 2.85 3.76 -12.53
C LYS A 74 1.89 3.26 -13.61
N PRO A 75 1.25 4.18 -14.37
CA PRO A 75 0.44 3.81 -15.53
C PRO A 75 1.26 2.96 -16.51
#